data_AF-A0A3C0ZS50-F1
#
_entry.id   AF-A0A3C0ZS50-F1
#
_cell.length_a   1.000
_cell.length_b   1.000
_cell.length_c   1.000
_cell.angle_alpha   90.00
_cell.angle_beta   90.00
_cell.angle_gamma   90.00
#
_symmetry.space_group_name_H-M   'P 1'
#
loop_
_entity.id
_entity.type
_entity.pdbx_description
1 polymer ?
#
loop_
_entity_poly.entity_id
_entity_poly.type
_entity_poly.pdbx_seq_one_letter_code
_entity_poly.pdbx_strand_id
1 'polypeptide(L)'
;NTTTRAWIEQCSDHDRDFARRFIHSENTDYGAFTWDFIREAFRSVCDLCIIPIQDYLVKGEEARLNTPGTAQGNWQWRVLPDFLSKELAHSIYDLTKTYGRLPKVDKTDKDKKEEKKTQK
;
A
#
# COMPACT_ATOMS: atom_id res chain seq x y z
N ASN A 1 -9.20 -7.88 9.10
CA ASN A 1 -8.21 -7.21 9.96
C ASN A 1 -8.63 -5.77 10.19
N THR A 2 -8.16 -5.16 11.27
CA THR A 2 -8.15 -3.69 11.36
C THR A 2 -7.10 -3.12 10.39
N THR A 3 -7.02 -1.80 10.24
CA THR A 3 -5.97 -1.15 9.43
C THR A 3 -4.60 -1.36 10.09
N THR A 4 -3.54 -1.28 9.30
CA THR A 4 -2.18 -1.43 9.83
C THR A 4 -1.88 -0.34 10.86
N ARG A 5 -2.31 0.91 10.61
CA ARG A 5 -2.14 2.03 11.55
C ARG A 5 -2.85 1.79 12.88
N ALA A 6 -4.07 1.24 12.86
CA ALA A 6 -4.84 0.93 14.06
C ALA A 6 -4.26 -0.28 14.82
N TRP A 7 -3.83 -1.31 14.09
CA TRP A 7 -3.11 -2.44 14.69
C TRP A 7 -1.84 -1.97 15.38
N ILE A 8 -1.06 -1.09 14.72
CA ILE A 8 0.12 -0.47 15.32
C ILE A 8 -0.26 0.22 16.62
N GLU A 9 -1.39 0.91 16.72
CA GLU A 9 -1.80 1.61 17.97
C GLU A 9 -2.22 0.66 19.08
N GLN A 10 -2.90 -0.43 18.74
CA GLN A 10 -3.63 -1.28 19.67
C GLN A 10 -2.87 -2.56 20.08
N CYS A 11 -1.87 -3.00 19.31
CA CYS A 11 -1.13 -4.22 19.60
C CYS A 11 -0.32 -4.10 20.90
N SER A 12 0.17 -5.22 21.43
CA SER A 12 1.01 -5.18 22.63
C SER A 12 2.33 -4.44 22.37
N ASP A 13 2.92 -3.84 23.40
CA ASP A 13 4.24 -3.20 23.28
C ASP A 13 5.31 -4.19 22.81
N HIS A 14 5.21 -5.45 23.27
CA HIS A 14 6.07 -6.54 22.83
C HIS A 14 6.02 -6.76 21.31
N ASP A 15 4.81 -6.89 20.74
CA ASP A 15 4.65 -7.15 19.30
C ASP A 15 5.08 -5.95 18.46
N ARG A 16 4.81 -4.74 18.96
CA ARG A 16 5.19 -3.49 18.31
C ARG A 16 6.71 -3.31 18.28
N ASP A 17 7.39 -3.57 19.40
CA ASP A 17 8.85 -3.53 19.48
C ASP A 17 9.48 -4.58 18.57
N PHE A 18 8.95 -5.81 18.59
CA PHE A 18 9.40 -6.85 17.68
C PHE A 18 9.27 -6.42 16.21
N ALA A 19 8.11 -5.91 15.81
CA ALA A 19 7.86 -5.45 14.45
C ALA A 19 8.82 -4.30 14.06
N ARG A 20 9.05 -3.32 14.94
CA ARG A 20 9.98 -2.21 14.69
C ARG A 20 11.40 -2.70 14.45
N ARG A 21 11.90 -3.60 15.29
CA ARG A 21 13.24 -4.19 15.11
C ARG A 21 13.32 -5.05 13.86
N PHE A 22 12.26 -5.81 13.56
CA PHE A 22 12.25 -6.70 12.40
C PHE A 22 12.33 -5.94 11.08
N ILE A 23 11.57 -4.84 10.93
CA ILE A 23 11.56 -4.04 9.70
C ILE A 23 12.55 -2.87 9.73
N HIS A 24 13.34 -2.75 10.81
CA HIS A 24 14.30 -1.68 11.05
C HIS A 24 13.70 -0.26 10.98
N SER A 25 12.68 -0.06 11.82
CA SER A 25 11.87 1.17 11.89
C SER A 25 11.70 1.66 13.33
N GLU A 26 12.78 1.69 14.10
CA GLU A 26 12.74 2.05 15.52
C GLU A 26 12.45 3.54 15.74
N ASN A 27 12.76 4.40 14.76
CA ASN A 27 12.75 5.87 14.91
C ASN A 27 11.67 6.59 14.07
N THR A 28 10.67 5.88 13.59
CA THR A 28 9.59 6.44 12.76
C THR A 28 8.34 6.73 13.58
N ASP A 29 7.53 7.71 13.16
CA ASP A 29 6.16 7.82 13.66
C ASP A 29 5.30 6.66 13.12
N TYR A 30 4.10 6.47 13.67
CA TYR A 30 3.25 5.34 13.28
C TYR A 30 2.72 5.41 11.84
N GLY A 31 2.67 6.59 11.23
CA GLY A 31 2.30 6.75 9.83
C GLY A 31 3.43 6.32 8.89
N ALA A 32 4.66 6.75 9.17
CA ALA A 32 5.85 6.25 8.51
C ALA A 32 6.00 4.72 8.72
N PHE A 33 5.77 4.24 9.94
CA PHE A 33 5.78 2.80 10.26
C PHE A 33 4.74 2.02 9.47
N THR A 34 3.54 2.58 9.25
CA THR A 34 2.53 1.98 8.38
C THR A 34 3.04 1.82 6.94
N TRP A 35 3.70 2.84 6.41
CA TRP A 35 4.33 2.75 5.08
C TRP A 35 5.50 1.76 5.04
N ASP A 36 6.24 1.59 6.13
CA ASP A 36 7.30 0.58 6.21
C ASP A 36 6.76 -0.85 6.03
N PHE A 37 5.61 -1.17 6.64
CA PHE A 37 4.90 -2.44 6.39
C PHE A 37 4.53 -2.61 4.91
N ILE A 38 4.05 -1.54 4.26
CA ILE A 38 3.77 -1.55 2.82
C ILE A 38 5.05 -1.88 2.04
N ARG A 39 6.20 -1.26 2.37
CA ARG A 39 7.47 -1.55 1.67
C ARG A 39 7.90 -3.00 1.85
N GLU A 40 7.74 -3.58 3.05
CA GLU A 40 8.08 -4.98 3.27
C GLU A 40 7.17 -5.94 2.49
N ALA A 41 5.88 -5.63 2.33
CA ALA A 41 5.00 -6.37 1.44
C ALA A 41 5.46 -6.31 -0.03
N PHE A 42 5.85 -5.12 -0.51
CA PHE A 42 6.43 -4.95 -1.84
C PHE A 42 7.78 -5.68 -2.02
N ARG A 43 8.63 -5.68 -0.99
CA ARG A 43 9.96 -6.32 -0.98
C ARG A 43 9.90 -7.84 -1.00
N SER A 44 8.81 -8.43 -0.51
CA SER A 44 8.64 -9.88 -0.47
C SER A 44 8.79 -10.53 -1.84
N VAL A 45 9.06 -11.85 -1.86
CA VAL A 45 9.16 -12.64 -3.10
C VAL A 45 7.80 -13.09 -3.65
N CYS A 46 6.69 -12.70 -3.03
CA CYS A 46 5.35 -13.09 -3.45
C CYS A 46 5.02 -12.55 -4.86
N ASP A 47 4.39 -13.37 -5.69
CA ASP A 47 3.96 -12.97 -7.05
C ASP A 47 2.94 -11.82 -7.04
N LEU A 48 2.04 -11.84 -6.04
CA LEU A 48 0.98 -10.84 -5.88
C LEU A 48 1.11 -10.11 -4.54
N CYS A 49 1.13 -8.77 -4.61
CA CYS A 49 1.10 -7.88 -3.46
C CYS A 49 -0.18 -7.04 -3.54
N ILE A 50 -1.01 -7.08 -2.51
CA ILE A 50 -2.25 -6.30 -2.41
C ILE A 50 -2.20 -5.52 -1.10
N ILE A 51 -2.41 -4.21 -1.20
CA ILE A 51 -2.44 -3.31 -0.06
C ILE A 51 -3.84 -2.68 0.02
N PRO A 52 -4.54 -2.76 1.17
CA PRO A 52 -5.79 -2.05 1.37
C PRO A 52 -5.58 -0.54 1.24
N ILE A 53 -6.51 0.16 0.57
CA ILE A 53 -6.38 1.62 0.36
C ILE A 53 -6.31 2.40 1.68
N GLN A 54 -6.91 1.89 2.76
CA GLN A 54 -6.81 2.47 4.09
C GLN A 54 -5.37 2.61 4.58
N ASP A 55 -4.50 1.65 4.25
CA ASP A 55 -3.11 1.65 4.71
C ASP A 55 -2.27 2.67 3.93
N TYR A 56 -2.48 2.79 2.62
CA TYR A 56 -1.90 3.87 1.82
C TYR A 56 -2.30 5.26 2.33
N LEU A 57 -3.52 5.37 2.84
CA LEU A 57 -4.08 6.59 3.42
C LEU A 57 -3.79 6.76 4.92
N VAL A 58 -3.08 5.79 5.53
CA VAL A 58 -2.68 5.79 6.94
C VAL A 58 -3.88 6.01 7.88
N LYS A 59 -5.02 5.39 7.58
CA LYS A 59 -6.25 5.53 8.38
C LYS A 59 -6.27 4.61 9.59
N GLY A 60 -6.85 5.07 10.69
CA GLY A 60 -6.96 4.31 11.93
C GLY A 60 -8.17 3.37 11.96
N GLU A 61 -8.64 3.05 13.18
CA GLU A 61 -9.76 2.11 13.40
C GLU A 61 -11.04 2.60 12.71
N GLU A 62 -11.20 3.91 12.51
CA GLU A 62 -12.36 4.51 11.84
C GLU A 62 -12.53 4.04 10.40
N ALA A 63 -11.47 3.49 9.78
CA ALA A 63 -11.49 2.99 8.42
C ALA A 63 -11.55 1.46 8.32
N ARG A 64 -11.71 0.76 9.45
CA ARG A 64 -11.90 -0.69 9.44
C ARG A 64 -13.16 -1.06 8.68
N LEU A 65 -13.01 -1.97 7.71
CA LEU A 65 -14.13 -2.42 6.88
C LEU A 65 -15.06 -3.41 7.61
N ASN A 66 -14.51 -4.33 8.39
CA ASN A 66 -15.30 -5.39 9.01
C ASN A 66 -14.69 -5.86 10.34
N THR A 67 -15.57 -6.09 11.31
CA THR A 67 -15.30 -6.72 12.59
C THR A 67 -16.10 -8.02 12.66
N PRO A 68 -15.47 -9.18 12.41
CA PRO A 68 -16.16 -10.47 12.48
C PRO A 68 -16.86 -10.66 13.82
N GLY A 69 -18.09 -11.18 13.79
CA GLY A 69 -18.90 -11.40 14.98
C GLY A 69 -19.78 -10.22 15.40
N THR A 70 -19.68 -9.06 14.74
CA THR A 70 -20.60 -7.94 14.96
C THR A 70 -21.67 -7.86 13.86
N ALA A 71 -22.90 -7.53 14.24
CA ALA A 71 -24.02 -7.41 13.28
C ALA A 71 -24.15 -6.01 12.68
N GLN A 72 -23.57 -4.98 13.31
CA GLN A 72 -23.74 -3.57 12.93
C GLN A 72 -22.38 -2.88 12.80
N GLY A 73 -22.32 -1.79 12.02
CA GLY A 73 -21.12 -0.95 11.86
C GLY A 73 -20.11 -1.47 10.83
N ASN A 74 -20.36 -2.61 10.18
CA ASN A 74 -19.48 -3.17 9.14
C ASN A 74 -19.84 -2.65 7.74
N TRP A 75 -18.87 -2.66 6.83
CA TRP A 75 -19.02 -2.36 5.40
C TRP A 75 -19.45 -0.94 5.07
N GLN A 76 -19.28 -0.01 6.02
CA GLN A 76 -19.73 1.38 5.90
C GLN A 76 -18.62 2.34 5.45
N TRP A 77 -17.35 1.98 5.63
CA TRP A 77 -16.24 2.88 5.29
C TRP A 77 -16.18 3.15 3.78
N ARG A 78 -15.98 4.42 3.42
CA ARG A 78 -15.86 4.87 2.03
C ARG A 78 -14.71 5.84 1.89
N VAL A 79 -13.99 5.73 0.79
CA VAL A 79 -13.00 6.73 0.39
C VAL A 79 -13.70 8.04 0.04
N LEU A 80 -13.13 9.15 0.47
CA LEU A 80 -13.56 10.49 0.05
C LEU A 80 -12.75 10.92 -1.18
N PRO A 81 -13.32 11.73 -2.10
CA PRO A 81 -12.64 12.14 -3.33
C PRO A 81 -11.25 12.75 -3.08
N ASP A 82 -11.13 13.54 -2.02
CA ASP A 82 -9.91 14.30 -1.71
C ASP A 82 -8.77 13.45 -1.15
N PHE A 83 -9.03 12.16 -0.85
CA PHE A 83 -8.00 11.24 -0.35
C PHE A 83 -7.10 10.72 -1.47
N LEU A 84 -7.58 10.68 -2.73
CA LEU A 84 -6.87 10.06 -3.84
C LEU A 84 -6.08 11.10 -4.65
N SER A 85 -5.02 11.64 -4.04
CA SER A 85 -4.20 12.69 -4.64
C SER A 85 -3.21 12.15 -5.69
N LYS A 86 -2.70 13.03 -6.55
CA LYS A 86 -1.66 12.68 -7.53
C LYS A 86 -0.35 12.28 -6.85
N GLU A 87 -0.05 12.91 -5.72
CA GLU A 87 1.14 12.64 -4.90
C GLU A 87 1.08 11.24 -4.29
N LEU A 88 -0.10 10.80 -3.86
CA LEU A 88 -0.31 9.42 -3.41
C LEU A 88 -0.07 8.44 -4.56
N ALA A 89 -0.66 8.71 -5.73
CA ALA A 89 -0.49 7.88 -6.91
C ALA A 89 1.00 7.77 -7.33
N HIS A 90 1.75 8.88 -7.27
CA HIS A 90 3.19 8.89 -7.53
C HIS A 90 3.96 8.08 -6.49
N SER A 91 3.67 8.23 -5.21
CA SER A 91 4.31 7.43 -4.14
C SER A 91 4.10 5.93 -4.35
N ILE A 92 2.88 5.52 -4.70
CA ILE A 92 2.54 4.11 -5.01
C ILE A 92 3.29 3.64 -6.26
N TYR A 93 3.32 4.46 -7.31
CA TYR A 93 4.03 4.14 -8.55
C TYR A 93 5.54 3.97 -8.32
N ASP A 94 6.18 4.87 -7.59
CA ASP A 94 7.61 4.82 -7.30
C ASP A 94 7.97 3.58 -6.48
N LEU A 95 7.13 3.22 -5.51
CA LEU A 95 7.31 1.99 -4.75
C LEU A 95 7.17 0.75 -5.64
N THR A 96 6.14 0.73 -6.47
CA THR A 96 5.87 -0.35 -7.44
C THR A 96 7.04 -0.52 -8.41
N LYS A 97 7.61 0.59 -8.90
CA LYS A 97 8.79 0.59 -9.75
C LYS A 97 10.03 0.09 -9.02
N THR A 98 10.29 0.60 -7.82
CA THR A 98 11.48 0.29 -7.01
C THR A 98 11.59 -1.21 -6.74
N TYR A 99 10.47 -1.87 -6.43
CA TYR A 99 10.43 -3.30 -6.15
C TYR A 99 10.12 -4.18 -7.37
N GLY A 100 10.21 -3.64 -8.59
CA GLY A 100 10.08 -4.43 -9.81
C GLY A 100 8.68 -4.99 -10.06
N ARG A 101 7.63 -4.35 -9.53
CA ARG A 101 6.23 -4.79 -9.62
C ARG A 101 5.42 -4.02 -10.67
N LEU A 102 6.07 -3.23 -11.53
CA LEU A 102 5.39 -2.59 -12.65
C LEU A 102 4.91 -3.65 -13.65
N PRO A 103 3.75 -3.45 -14.31
CA PRO A 103 3.34 -4.28 -15.41
C PRO A 103 4.45 -4.36 -16.47
N LYS A 104 4.68 -5.56 -17.02
CA LYS A 104 5.55 -5.71 -18.17
C LYS A 104 4.94 -4.88 -19.31
N VAL A 105 5.69 -3.91 -19.80
CA VAL A 105 5.31 -3.18 -21.00
C VAL A 105 5.55 -4.14 -22.15
N ASP A 106 4.50 -4.74 -22.69
CA ASP A 106 4.60 -5.41 -23.98
C ASP A 106 5.02 -4.36 -25.01
N LYS A 107 6.10 -4.65 -25.77
CA LYS A 107 6.69 -3.77 -26.79
C LYS A 107 5.75 -3.49 -27.99
N THR A 108 4.46 -3.77 -27.89
CA THR A 108 3.63 -3.98 -29.08
C THR A 108 2.98 -2.74 -29.68
N ASP A 109 3.12 -1.53 -29.11
CA ASP A 109 2.47 -0.33 -29.67
C ASP A 109 3.37 0.88 -29.96
N LYS A 110 4.52 1.04 -29.28
CA LYS A 110 5.47 2.13 -29.59
C LYS A 110 6.32 1.79 -30.82
N ASP A 111 6.85 0.56 -30.88
CA ASP A 111 7.73 0.12 -31.96
C ASP A 111 6.99 0.06 -33.31
N LYS A 112 5.71 -0.33 -33.33
CA LYS A 112 4.86 -0.32 -34.54
C LYS A 112 4.55 1.09 -35.08
N LYS A 113 4.57 2.12 -34.22
CA LYS A 113 4.34 3.51 -34.63
C LYS A 113 5.60 4.17 -35.19
N GLU A 114 6.77 3.78 -34.72
CA GLU A 114 8.06 4.26 -35.25
C GLU A 114 8.41 3.56 -36.57
N GLU A 115 8.22 2.24 -36.71
CA GLU A 115 8.46 1.54 -37.97
C GLU A 115 7.59 2.06 -39.14
N LYS A 116 6.33 2.44 -38.86
CA LYS A 116 5.44 3.04 -39.88
C LYS A 116 5.81 4.47 -40.27
N LYS A 117 6.59 5.19 -39.46
CA LYS A 117 7.07 6.54 -39.78
C LYS A 117 8.36 6.52 -40.59
N THR A 118 9.19 5.48 -40.44
CA THR A 118 10.45 5.33 -41.17
C THR A 118 10.28 4.70 -42.56
N GLN A 119 9.11 4.11 -42.85
CA GLN A 119 8.76 3.52 -44.15
C GLN A 119 7.86 4.40 -45.04
N LYS A 120 7.68 5.68 -44.68
CA LYS A 120 7.01 6.70 -45.50
C LYS A 120 7.99 7.79 -45.87
#